data_AF-A0A9E3AUY5-F1
#
_entry.id   AF-A0A9E3AUY5-F1
#
_cell.length_a   1.000
_cell.length_b   1.000
_cell.length_c   1.000
_cell.angle_alpha   90.00
_cell.angle_beta   90.00
_cell.angle_gamma   90.00
#
_symmetry.space_group_name_H-M   'P 1'
#
loop_
_entity.id
_entity.type
_entity.pdbx_description
1 polymer ?
#
loop_
_entity_poly.entity_id
_entity_poly.type
_entity_poly.pdbx_seq_one_letter_code
_entity_poly.pdbx_strand_id
1 'polypeptide(L)'
;QLLLTVAGMTTFLSIMANWFEWLRWIGVAYLVYLGIRAWRAPPVDLTKAKPEPRSARAIYLRGFLVSLSNPKTLLFYGAFFPQFVTVGADLTTQLVLLAVTFFAIAVVLDGTWALLAGRFRAFLAVNGKLRNRLTGGLLIGAGAGLALARRS
;
A
#
# COMPACT_ATOMS: atom_id res chain seq x y z
N GLN A 1 -32.19 -5.07 -22.86
CA GLN A 1 -31.04 -5.75 -22.24
C GLN A 1 -30.05 -4.76 -21.63
N LEU A 2 -29.42 -3.87 -22.41
CA LEU A 2 -28.48 -2.86 -21.91
C LEU A 2 -29.04 -1.96 -20.79
N LEU A 3 -30.27 -1.47 -20.90
CA LEU A 3 -30.91 -0.65 -19.84
C LEU A 3 -31.12 -1.41 -18.54
N LEU A 4 -31.46 -2.71 -18.61
CA LEU A 4 -31.59 -3.59 -17.43
C LEU A 4 -30.22 -3.90 -16.82
N THR A 5 -29.18 -4.07 -17.65
CA THR A 5 -27.80 -4.27 -17.17
C THR A 5 -27.25 -3.01 -16.51
N VAL A 6 -27.50 -1.83 -17.10
CA VAL A 6 -27.09 -0.54 -16.52
C VAL A 6 -27.84 -0.26 -15.22
N ALA A 7 -29.17 -0.45 -15.18
CA ALA A 7 -29.97 -0.26 -13.97
C ALA A 7 -29.62 -1.28 -12.85
N GLY A 8 -29.33 -2.53 -13.22
CA GLY A 8 -28.84 -3.55 -12.31
C GLY A 8 -27.45 -3.22 -11.76
N MET A 9 -26.53 -2.77 -12.62
CA MET A 9 -25.18 -2.34 -12.20
C MET A 9 -25.23 -1.09 -11.33
N THR A 10 -26.04 -0.08 -11.61
CA THR A 10 -26.14 1.12 -10.76
C THR A 10 -26.73 0.79 -9.39
N THR A 11 -27.72 -0.09 -9.32
CA THR A 11 -28.31 -0.55 -8.05
C THR A 11 -27.30 -1.36 -7.24
N PHE A 12 -26.61 -2.31 -7.88
CA PHE A 12 -25.56 -3.11 -7.25
C PHE A 12 -24.39 -2.24 -6.75
N LEU A 13 -23.91 -1.32 -7.59
CA LEU A 13 -22.85 -0.37 -7.23
C LEU A 13 -23.27 0.54 -6.08
N SER A 14 -24.53 0.98 -6.02
CA SER A 14 -25.05 1.81 -4.92
C SER A 14 -25.05 1.06 -3.59
N ILE A 15 -25.46 -0.21 -3.59
CA ILE A 15 -25.41 -1.06 -2.39
C ILE A 15 -23.96 -1.25 -1.94
N MET A 16 -23.07 -1.60 -2.87
CA MET A 16 -21.64 -1.75 -2.56
C MET A 16 -21.01 -0.43 -2.10
N ALA A 17 -21.41 0.71 -2.67
CA ALA A 17 -20.90 2.03 -2.31
C ALA A 17 -21.18 2.39 -0.86
N ASN A 18 -22.33 1.96 -0.32
CA ASN A 18 -22.67 2.10 1.10
C ASN A 18 -21.78 1.20 1.98
N TRP A 19 -21.55 -0.06 1.59
CA TRP A 19 -20.62 -0.94 2.31
C TRP A 19 -19.19 -0.41 2.32
N PHE A 20 -18.72 0.12 1.19
CA PHE A 20 -17.41 0.76 1.09
C PHE A 20 -17.32 2.01 1.98
N GLU A 21 -18.41 2.75 2.18
CA GLU A 21 -18.45 3.92 3.08
C GLU A 21 -18.31 3.50 4.54
N TRP A 22 -19.05 2.48 4.97
CA TRP A 22 -18.92 1.94 6.32
C TRP A 22 -17.52 1.39 6.57
N LEU A 23 -16.99 0.59 5.63
CA LEU A 23 -15.64 0.05 5.70
C LEU A 23 -14.59 1.17 5.78
N ARG A 24 -14.79 2.27 5.03
CA ARG A 24 -13.93 3.45 5.06
C ARG A 24 -13.92 4.09 6.43
N TRP A 25 -15.08 4.39 7.02
CA TRP A 25 -15.17 5.00 8.34
C TRP A 25 -14.62 4.11 9.46
N ILE A 26 -14.82 2.79 9.36
CA ILE A 26 -14.17 1.82 10.25
C ILE A 26 -12.66 1.93 10.12
N GLY A 27 -12.13 1.99 8.89
CA GLY A 27 -10.71 2.20 8.62
C GLY A 27 -10.18 3.51 9.20
N VAL A 28 -10.91 4.62 9.05
CA VAL A 28 -10.57 5.93 9.62
C VAL A 28 -10.48 5.83 11.15
N ALA A 29 -11.52 5.31 11.80
CA ALA A 29 -11.57 5.17 13.26
C ALA A 29 -10.42 4.28 13.75
N TYR A 30 -10.15 3.18 13.05
CA TYR A 30 -9.07 2.26 13.39
C TYR A 30 -7.68 2.91 13.27
N LEU A 31 -7.41 3.66 12.19
CA LEU A 31 -6.15 4.38 12.00
C LEU A 31 -5.94 5.45 13.07
N VAL A 32 -6.98 6.22 13.40
CA VAL A 32 -6.93 7.22 14.48
C VAL A 32 -6.67 6.55 15.82
N TYR A 33 -7.35 5.46 16.12
CA TYR A 33 -7.13 4.66 17.33
C TYR A 33 -5.68 4.16 17.43
N LEU A 34 -5.15 3.53 16.37
CA LEU A 34 -3.76 3.07 16.34
C LEU A 34 -2.78 4.23 16.47
N GLY A 35 -3.06 5.38 15.87
CA GLY A 35 -2.22 6.55 15.96
C GLY A 35 -2.17 7.13 17.38
N ILE A 36 -3.31 7.23 18.06
CA ILE A 36 -3.39 7.63 19.48
C ILE A 36 -2.65 6.61 20.36
N ARG A 37 -2.84 5.31 20.11
CA ARG A 37 -2.15 4.25 20.83
C ARG A 37 -0.64 4.35 20.68
N ALA A 38 -0.14 4.60 19.46
CA ALA A 38 1.28 4.83 19.21
C ALA A 38 1.79 6.08 19.94
N TRP A 39 1.04 7.18 19.93
CA TRP A 39 1.43 8.43 20.59
C TRP A 39 1.53 8.28 22.12
N ARG A 40 0.63 7.51 22.73
CA ARG A 40 0.59 7.25 24.18
C ARG A 40 1.51 6.13 24.64
N ALA A 41 2.07 5.35 23.72
CA ALA A 41 2.97 4.26 24.07
C ALA A 41 4.24 4.79 24.77
N PRO A 42 4.75 4.07 25.79
CA PRO A 42 6.01 4.44 26.42
C PRO A 42 7.15 4.40 25.39
N PRO A 43 8.11 5.34 25.47
CA PRO A 43 9.27 5.32 24.60
C PRO A 43 10.13 4.10 24.93
N VAL A 44 10.36 3.24 23.93
CA VAL A 44 11.22 2.05 24.06
C VAL A 44 12.47 2.24 23.22
N ASP A 45 13.63 2.03 23.84
CA ASP A 45 14.92 1.94 23.16
C ASP A 45 15.04 0.59 22.47
N LEU A 46 15.05 0.61 21.14
CA LEU A 46 15.12 -0.59 20.32
C LEU A 46 16.56 -1.04 20.05
N THR A 47 17.58 -0.30 20.48
CA THR A 47 18.98 -0.74 20.36
C THR A 47 19.28 -1.98 21.19
N LYS A 48 18.53 -2.17 22.29
CA LYS A 48 18.63 -3.35 23.17
C LYS A 48 17.76 -4.52 22.72
N ALA A 49 16.90 -4.31 21.72
CA ALA A 49 16.04 -5.37 21.20
C ALA A 49 16.88 -6.30 20.32
N LYS A 50 16.93 -7.58 20.68
CA LYS A 50 17.55 -8.60 19.81
C LYS A 50 16.69 -8.77 18.57
N PRO A 51 17.24 -8.63 17.35
CA PRO A 51 16.49 -8.93 16.15
C PRO A 51 16.10 -10.40 16.17
N GLU A 52 14.82 -10.68 15.92
CA GLU A 52 14.34 -12.03 15.72
C GLU A 52 15.04 -12.60 14.47
N PRO A 53 15.79 -13.71 14.57
CA PRO A 53 16.50 -14.27 13.44
C PRO A 53 15.48 -14.83 12.44
N ARG A 54 15.21 -14.09 11.37
CA ARG A 54 14.42 -14.56 10.23
C ARG A 54 15.35 -14.81 9.06
N SER A 55 15.22 -15.97 8.42
CA SER A 55 16.01 -16.26 7.22
C SER A 55 15.61 -15.30 6.09
N ALA A 56 16.60 -14.82 5.34
CA ALA A 56 16.36 -13.98 4.17
C ALA A 56 15.39 -14.65 3.17
N ARG A 57 15.49 -15.99 3.05
CA ARG A 57 14.58 -16.81 2.24
C ARG A 57 13.13 -16.73 2.74
N ALA A 58 12.88 -16.79 4.04
CA ALA A 58 11.52 -16.69 4.59
C ALA A 58 10.93 -15.29 4.36
N ILE A 59 11.75 -14.23 4.48
CA ILE A 59 11.34 -12.87 4.19
C ILE A 59 10.98 -12.72 2.71
N TYR A 60 11.83 -13.22 1.81
CA TYR A 60 11.60 -13.21 0.36
C TYR A 60 10.32 -13.97 -0.03
N LEU A 61 10.16 -15.22 0.44
CA LEU A 61 8.99 -16.03 0.13
C LEU A 61 7.70 -15.40 0.62
N ARG A 62 7.71 -14.83 1.83
CA ARG A 62 6.53 -14.14 2.37
C ARG A 62 6.19 -12.91 1.54
N GLY A 63 7.19 -12.11 1.15
CA GLY A 63 6.98 -10.96 0.26
C GLY A 63 6.43 -11.38 -1.10
N PHE A 64 7.03 -12.40 -1.71
CA PHE A 64 6.60 -12.96 -2.99
C PHE A 64 5.15 -13.45 -2.95
N LEU A 65 4.79 -14.24 -1.92
CA LEU A 65 3.42 -14.75 -1.78
C LEU A 65 2.41 -13.62 -1.55
N VAL A 66 2.73 -12.63 -0.70
CA VAL A 66 1.86 -11.47 -0.48
C VAL A 66 1.65 -10.67 -1.76
N SER A 67 2.72 -10.45 -2.54
CA SER A 67 2.64 -9.74 -3.81
C SER A 67 1.86 -10.53 -4.87
N LEU A 68 2.05 -11.84 -4.95
CA LEU A 68 1.34 -12.71 -5.89
C LEU A 68 -0.16 -12.79 -5.54
N SER A 69 -0.49 -12.82 -4.25
CA SER A 69 -1.87 -12.81 -3.76
C SER A 69 -2.55 -11.43 -3.84
N ASN A 70 -1.90 -10.40 -4.39
CA ASN A 70 -2.48 -9.08 -4.55
C ASN A 70 -3.16 -8.93 -5.93
N PRO A 71 -4.47 -9.21 -6.06
CA PRO A 71 -5.17 -9.14 -7.34
C PRO A 71 -5.20 -7.71 -7.90
N LYS A 72 -5.04 -6.69 -7.05
CA LYS A 72 -5.07 -5.29 -7.47
C LYS A 72 -3.95 -4.97 -8.45
N THR A 73 -2.76 -5.53 -8.22
CA THR A 73 -1.59 -5.31 -9.09
C THR A 73 -1.79 -5.94 -10.46
N LEU A 74 -2.30 -7.18 -10.51
CA LEU A 74 -2.59 -7.87 -11.76
C LEU A 74 -3.68 -7.15 -12.56
N LEU A 75 -4.75 -6.71 -11.89
CA LEU A 75 -5.82 -5.93 -12.52
C LEU A 75 -5.31 -4.59 -13.04
N PHE A 76 -4.44 -3.91 -12.29
CA PHE A 76 -3.81 -2.66 -12.71
C PHE A 76 -2.98 -2.86 -13.99
N TYR A 77 -2.06 -3.83 -14.01
CA TYR A 77 -1.26 -4.09 -15.20
C TYR A 77 -2.11 -4.53 -16.39
N GLY A 78 -3.10 -5.40 -16.17
CA GLY A 78 -4.03 -5.83 -17.21
C GLY A 78 -4.84 -4.69 -17.83
N ALA A 79 -5.21 -3.68 -17.04
CA ALA A 79 -5.93 -2.50 -17.52
C ALA A 79 -5.01 -1.42 -18.12
N PHE A 80 -3.78 -1.30 -17.60
CA PHE A 80 -2.85 -0.23 -17.92
C PHE A 80 -1.97 -0.56 -19.13
N PHE A 81 -1.37 -1.76 -19.17
CA PHE A 81 -0.39 -2.13 -20.21
C PHE A 81 -0.94 -2.04 -21.64
N PRO A 82 -2.19 -2.49 -21.93
CA PRO A 82 -2.75 -2.37 -23.27
C PRO A 82 -2.83 -0.94 -23.79
N GLN A 83 -2.87 0.07 -22.91
CA GLN A 83 -2.95 1.48 -23.29
C GLN A 83 -1.63 2.02 -23.87
N PHE A 84 -0.51 1.31 -23.66
CA PHE A 84 0.83 1.70 -24.14
C PHE A 84 1.33 0.81 -25.28
N VAL A 85 0.53 -0.15 -25.72
CA VAL A 85 0.88 -1.08 -26.80
C VAL A 85 0.32 -0.56 -28.11
N THR A 86 1.15 -0.57 -29.16
CA THR A 86 0.72 -0.21 -30.52
C THR A 86 0.29 -1.45 -31.29
N VAL A 87 -0.88 -1.36 -31.92
CA VAL A 87 -1.43 -2.42 -32.79
C VAL A 87 -0.61 -2.48 -34.09
N GLY A 88 -0.06 -3.66 -34.42
CA GLY A 88 0.67 -3.91 -35.67
C GLY A 88 2.18 -4.15 -35.54
N ALA A 89 2.75 -4.00 -34.35
CA ALA A 89 4.13 -4.40 -34.03
C ALA A 89 4.16 -5.63 -33.11
N ASP A 90 5.34 -6.23 -32.89
CA ASP A 90 5.47 -7.41 -32.02
C ASP A 90 5.02 -7.11 -30.59
N LEU A 91 3.95 -7.80 -30.17
CA LEU A 91 3.32 -7.63 -28.87
C LEU A 91 4.24 -8.09 -27.74
N THR A 92 4.96 -9.19 -27.94
CA THR A 92 5.80 -9.79 -26.90
C THR A 92 6.94 -8.85 -26.52
N THR A 93 7.65 -8.29 -27.50
CA THR A 93 8.73 -7.33 -27.26
C THR A 93 8.24 -6.08 -26.51
N GLN A 94 7.09 -5.52 -26.90
CA GLN A 94 6.52 -4.35 -26.24
C GLN A 94 6.15 -4.64 -24.78
N LEU A 95 5.50 -5.78 -24.51
CA LEU A 95 5.12 -6.17 -23.15
C LEU A 95 6.34 -6.45 -22.27
N VAL A 96 7.37 -7.12 -22.80
CA VAL A 96 8.63 -7.36 -22.07
C VAL A 96 9.31 -6.03 -21.74
N LEU A 97 9.38 -5.10 -22.70
CA LEU A 97 9.96 -3.78 -22.49
C LEU A 97 9.20 -2.96 -21.43
N LEU A 98 7.87 -2.99 -21.47
CA LEU A 98 7.02 -2.36 -20.45
C LEU A 98 7.27 -2.99 -19.07
N ALA A 99 7.27 -4.32 -18.98
CA ALA A 99 7.48 -5.05 -17.73
C ALA A 99 8.85 -4.75 -17.12
N VAL A 100 9.91 -4.77 -17.92
CA VAL A 100 11.29 -4.45 -17.47
C VAL A 100 11.38 -3.00 -17.00
N THR A 101 10.77 -2.06 -17.74
CA THR A 101 10.76 -0.64 -17.36
C THR A 101 10.03 -0.42 -16.04
N PHE A 102 8.83 -0.98 -15.88
CA PHE A 102 8.07 -0.92 -14.63
C PHE A 102 8.84 -1.55 -13.46
N PHE A 103 9.46 -2.71 -13.70
CA PHE A 103 10.26 -3.40 -12.69
C PHE A 103 11.48 -2.57 -12.27
N ALA A 104 12.21 -1.99 -13.21
CA ALA A 104 13.36 -1.13 -12.92
C ALA A 104 12.96 0.09 -12.09
N ILE A 105 11.87 0.75 -12.46
CA ILE A 105 11.32 1.88 -11.69
C ILE A 105 10.94 1.43 -10.27
N ALA A 106 10.24 0.31 -10.13
CA ALA A 106 9.84 -0.21 -8.82
C ALA A 106 11.07 -0.52 -7.93
N VAL A 107 12.08 -1.20 -8.48
CA VAL A 107 13.32 -1.50 -7.75
C VAL A 107 14.05 -0.24 -7.31
N VAL A 108 14.17 0.76 -8.19
CA VAL A 108 14.83 2.02 -7.86
C VAL A 108 14.08 2.78 -6.77
N LEU A 109 12.76 2.92 -6.90
CA LEU A 109 11.96 3.66 -5.93
C LEU A 109 11.91 2.95 -4.58
N ASP A 110 11.54 1.66 -4.56
CA ASP A 110 11.41 0.89 -3.33
C ASP A 110 12.78 0.67 -2.66
N GLY A 111 13.83 0.43 -3.46
CA GLY A 111 15.20 0.32 -2.98
C GLY A 111 15.70 1.62 -2.35
N THR A 112 15.42 2.76 -2.97
CA THR A 112 15.77 4.08 -2.41
C THR A 112 15.05 4.30 -1.08
N TRP A 113 13.74 4.03 -1.02
CA TRP A 113 12.97 4.12 0.23
C TRP A 113 13.51 3.18 1.32
N ALA A 114 13.86 1.94 0.97
CA ALA A 114 14.42 0.98 1.91
C ALA A 114 15.77 1.44 2.48
N LEU A 115 16.64 1.98 1.64
CA LEU A 115 17.95 2.51 2.06
C LEU A 115 17.81 3.75 2.95
N LEU A 116 16.91 4.68 2.59
CA LEU A 116 16.61 5.86 3.42
C LEU A 116 16.05 5.43 4.77
N ALA A 117 15.06 4.54 4.79
CA ALA A 117 14.49 3.99 6.03
C ALA A 117 15.57 3.31 6.88
N GLY A 118 16.49 2.57 6.26
CA GLY A 118 17.64 1.94 6.93
C GLY A 118 18.56 2.96 7.60
N ARG A 119 18.83 4.10 6.95
CA ARG A 119 19.66 5.18 7.54
C ARG A 119 18.99 5.83 8.75
N PHE A 120 17.69 6.10 8.69
CA PHE A 120 16.96 6.70 9.82
C PHE A 120 16.64 5.69 10.94
N ARG A 121 16.75 4.39 10.68
CA ARG A 121 16.45 3.34 11.66
C ARG A 121 17.27 3.47 12.93
N ALA A 122 18.58 3.70 12.83
CA ALA A 122 19.45 3.82 14.01
C ALA A 122 19.05 5.02 14.88
N PHE A 123 18.78 6.16 14.26
CA PHE A 123 18.32 7.36 14.95
C PHE A 123 16.96 7.17 15.65
N LEU A 124 15.98 6.55 14.97
CA LEU A 124 14.65 6.26 15.51
C LEU A 124 14.63 5.10 16.51
N ALA A 125 15.65 4.24 16.51
CA ALA A 125 15.79 3.17 17.48
C ALA A 125 16.05 3.72 18.88
N VAL A 126 16.89 4.75 18.99
CA VAL A 126 17.23 5.46 20.24
C VAL A 126 16.11 6.43 20.64
N ASN A 127 15.51 7.13 19.68
CA ASN A 127 14.51 8.17 19.94
C ASN A 127 13.07 7.62 19.96
N GLY A 128 12.76 6.77 20.94
CA GLY A 128 11.45 6.13 21.06
C GLY A 128 10.26 7.10 21.11
N LYS A 129 10.40 8.28 21.74
CA LYS A 129 9.34 9.29 21.81
C LYS A 129 9.06 9.94 20.45
N LEU A 130 10.11 10.25 19.69
CA LEU A 130 9.99 10.80 18.34
C LEU A 130 9.37 9.77 17.39
N ARG A 131 9.84 8.52 17.44
CA ARG A 131 9.27 7.41 16.68
C ARG A 131 7.77 7.27 16.94
N ASN A 132 7.36 7.23 18.21
CA ASN A 132 5.96 7.12 18.61
C ASN A 132 5.10 8.29 18.09
N ARG A 133 5.62 9.52 18.15
CA ARG A 133 4.93 10.71 17.61
C ARG A 133 4.84 10.71 16.09
N LEU A 134 5.89 10.33 15.38
CA LEU A 134 5.88 10.23 13.92
C LEU A 134 4.92 9.15 13.45
N THR A 135 4.99 7.94 14.01
CA THR A 135 4.05 6.85 13.69
C THR A 135 2.61 7.25 14.02
N GLY A 136 2.39 7.84 15.21
CA GLY A 136 1.07 8.30 15.62
C GLY A 136 0.50 9.37 14.69
N GLY A 137 1.30 10.39 14.37
CA GLY A 137 0.93 11.47 13.47
C GLY A 137 0.65 10.99 12.04
N LEU A 138 1.49 10.10 11.50
CA LEU A 138 1.27 9.52 10.17
C LEU A 138 -0.02 8.68 10.11
N LEU A 139 -0.32 7.90 11.14
CA LEU A 139 -1.55 7.09 11.19
C LEU A 139 -2.81 7.97 11.31
N ILE A 140 -2.77 8.98 12.19
CA ILE A 140 -3.88 9.95 12.30
C ILE A 140 -4.05 10.73 11.01
N GLY A 141 -2.94 11.20 10.41
CA GLY A 141 -2.95 11.92 9.13
C GLY A 141 -3.50 11.07 7.99
N ALA A 142 -3.11 9.79 7.90
CA ALA A 142 -3.67 8.85 6.94
C ALA A 142 -5.17 8.62 7.16
N GLY A 143 -5.61 8.50 8.43
CA GLY A 143 -7.03 8.42 8.78
C GLY A 143 -7.81 9.68 8.37
N ALA A 144 -7.26 10.87 8.61
CA ALA A 144 -7.85 12.14 8.17
C ALA A 144 -7.90 12.24 6.65
N GLY A 145 -6.82 11.87 5.94
CA GLY A 145 -6.80 11.81 4.48
C GLY A 145 -7.84 10.85 3.92
N LEU A 146 -8.00 9.67 4.53
CA LEU A 146 -9.02 8.68 4.15
C LEU A 146 -10.44 9.20 4.38
N ALA A 147 -10.66 9.98 5.45
CA ALA A 147 -11.94 10.64 5.71
C ALA A 147 -12.25 11.71 4.63
N LEU A 148 -11.23 12.39 4.13
CA LEU A 148 -11.36 13.46 3.13
C LEU A 148 -11.41 12.97 1.68
N ALA A 149 -10.93 11.76 1.38
CA ALA A 149 -10.79 11.20 0.02
C ALA A 149 -12.10 10.99 -0.78
N ARG A 150 -13.26 11.42 -0.27
CA ARG A 150 -14.57 11.27 -0.93
C ARG A 150 -15.29 12.58 -1.28
N ARG A 151 -14.56 13.70 -1.40
CA ARG A 151 -15.11 14.93 -1.97
C ARG A 151 -14.76 15.06 -3.47
N SER A 152 -15.35 14.21 -4.31
CA SER A 152 -15.53 14.41 -5.76
C SER A 152 -16.40 13.30 -6.33
#